data_AF-A0A7I0K793-F1
#
_entry.id   AF-A0A7I0K793-F1
#
_cell.length_a   1.000
_cell.length_b   1.000
_cell.length_c   1.000
_cell.angle_alpha   90.00
_cell.angle_beta   90.00
_cell.angle_gamma   90.00
#
_symmetry.space_group_name_H-M   'P 1'
#
loop_
_entity.id
_entity.type
_entity.pdbx_description
1 polymer ?
#
loop_
_entity_poly.entity_id
_entity_poly.type
_entity_poly.pdbx_seq_one_letter_code
_entity_poly.pdbx_strand_id
1 'polypeptide(L)' 'MRARGIDFLDQWIANNVAETAKADVITVDELTHKLIADAKALGIKRGEIDEEVDSLYRTIIEAIMHFDPSLPE' A
#
# COMPACT_ATOMS: atom_id res chain seq x y z
N MET A 1 -16.52 -8.06 -9.12
CA MET A 1 -16.46 -6.76 -8.42
C MET A 1 -15.27 -6.82 -7.50
N ARG A 2 -14.39 -5.82 -7.52
CA ARG A 2 -13.34 -5.68 -6.51
C ARG A 2 -13.93 -4.95 -5.31
N ALA A 3 -13.52 -5.36 -4.12
CA ALA A 3 -13.92 -4.70 -2.89
C ALA A 3 -13.23 -3.34 -2.79
N ARG A 4 -13.92 -2.36 -2.20
CA ARG A 4 -13.42 -0.98 -2.01
C ARG A 4 -12.04 -0.94 -1.33
N GLY A 5 -11.78 -1.87 -0.41
CA GLY A 5 -10.49 -1.99 0.28
C GLY A 5 -9.33 -2.34 -0.65
N ILE A 6 -9.54 -3.24 -1.63
CA ILE A 6 -8.52 -3.62 -2.62
C ILE A 6 -8.28 -2.49 -3.62
N ASP A 7 -9.33 -1.84 -4.11
CA ASP A 7 -9.17 -0.72 -5.04
C ASP A 7 -8.35 0.42 -4.40
N PHE A 8 -8.58 0.69 -3.11
CA PHE A 8 -7.76 1.62 -2.34
C PHE A 8 -6.32 1.11 -2.17
N LEU A 9 -6.12 -0.15 -1.76
CA LEU A 9 -4.79 -0.70 -1.51
C LEU A 9 -3.90 -0.63 -2.74
N ASP A 10 -4.42 -1.03 -3.91
CA ASP A 10 -3.68 -1.02 -5.17
C ASP A 10 -3.27 0.41 -5.56
N GLN A 11 -4.22 1.36 -5.50
CA GLN A 11 -3.93 2.77 -5.79
C GLN A 11 -2.95 3.38 -4.78
N TRP A 12 -3.09 3.03 -3.50
CA TRP A 12 -2.24 3.55 -2.44
C TRP A 12 -0.80 3.06 -2.62
N ILE A 13 -0.60 1.77 -2.91
CA ILE A 13 0.73 1.19 -3.17
C ILE A 13 1.38 1.87 -4.38
N ALA A 14 0.66 2.02 -5.49
CA ALA A 14 1.19 2.65 -6.71
C ALA A 14 1.70 4.07 -6.44
N ASN A 15 0.98 4.86 -5.64
CA ASN A 15 1.36 6.23 -5.33
C ASN A 15 2.48 6.32 -4.27
N ASN A 16 2.39 5.51 -3.21
CA ASN A 16 3.27 5.68 -2.04
C ASN A 16 4.54 4.85 -2.12
N VAL A 17 4.51 3.64 -2.69
CA VAL A 17 5.72 2.80 -2.83
C VAL A 17 6.62 3.36 -3.93
N ALA A 18 6.06 3.84 -5.04
CA ALA A 18 6.85 4.46 -6.10
C ALA A 18 7.50 5.78 -5.69
N GLU A 19 6.82 6.58 -4.85
CA GLU A 19 7.41 7.79 -4.26
C GLU A 19 8.46 7.45 -3.20
N THR A 20 8.20 6.43 -2.37
CA THR A 20 9.12 5.95 -1.34
C THR A 20 10.41 5.39 -1.92
N ALA A 21 10.35 4.59 -2.98
CA ALA A 21 11.57 4.06 -3.60
C ALA A 21 12.46 5.14 -4.22
N LYS A 22 11.91 6.34 -4.49
CA LYS A 22 12.70 7.52 -4.90
C LYS A 22 13.27 8.30 -3.70
N ALA A 23 12.67 8.15 -2.53
CA ALA A 23 13.06 8.79 -1.28
C ALA A 23 13.55 7.71 -0.31
N ASP A 24 14.84 7.35 -0.40
CA ASP A 24 15.64 6.29 0.27
C ASP A 24 15.39 5.97 1.78
N VAL A 25 14.37 6.52 2.46
CA VAL A 25 14.29 6.62 3.92
C VAL A 25 12.86 6.49 4.47
N ILE A 26 12.03 5.56 3.97
CA ILE A 26 10.77 5.21 4.65
C ILE A 26 10.76 3.73 4.99
N THR A 27 10.47 3.41 6.25
CA THR A 27 10.39 2.03 6.75
C THR A 27 9.02 1.40 6.43
N VAL A 28 8.97 0.07 6.40
CA VAL A 28 7.71 -0.69 6.20
C VAL A 28 6.68 -0.37 7.29
N ASP A 29 7.14 -0.12 8.52
CA ASP A 29 6.29 0.26 9.64
C ASP A 29 5.62 1.62 9.39
N GLU A 30 6.38 2.61 8.91
CA GLU A 30 5.84 3.93 8.56
C GLU A 30 4.84 3.87 7.41
N LEU A 31 5.12 3.07 6.38
CA LEU A 31 4.18 2.83 5.28
C LEU A 31 2.89 2.18 5.78
N THR A 32 3.00 1.21 6.69
CA THR A 32 1.83 0.54 7.28
C THR A 32 0.98 1.53 8.07
N HIS A 33 1.61 2.38 8.89
CA HIS A 33 0.90 3.42 9.65
C HIS A 33 0.24 4.46 8.73
N LYS A 34 0.94 4.91 7.69
CA LYS A 34 0.41 5.87 6.70
C LYS A 34 -0.80 5.30 5.96
N LEU A 35 -0.71 4.05 5.49
CA LEU A 35 -1.79 3.37 4.80
C LEU A 35 -3.06 3.29 5.66
N ILE A 36 -2.91 2.91 6.94
CA ILE A 36 -4.04 2.83 7.87
C ILE A 36 -4.66 4.22 8.12
N ALA A 37 -3.83 5.26 8.23
CA ALA A 37 -4.30 6.63 8.41
C ALA A 37 -5.09 7.13 7.18
N ASP A 38 -4.57 6.88 5.97
CA ASP A 38 -5.19 7.29 4.72
C ASP A 38 -6.49 6.53 4.45
N ALA A 39 -6.51 5.22 4.71
CA ALA A 39 -7.73 4.40 4.65
C ALA A 39 -8.82 4.96 5.57
N LYS A 40 -8.45 5.31 6.81
CA LYS A 40 -9.36 5.90 7.79
C LYS A 40 -9.89 7.25 7.34
N ALA A 41 -9.06 8.09 6.72
CA ALA A 41 -9.48 9.39 6.19
C ALA A 41 -10.53 9.25 5.07
N LEU A 42 -10.48 8.14 4.32
CA LEU A 42 -11.45 7.81 3.27
C LEU A 42 -12.66 6.99 3.77
N GLY A 43 -12.75 6.73 5.08
CA GLY A 43 -13.82 5.92 5.65
C GLY A 43 -13.76 4.43 5.28
N ILE A 44 -12.57 3.94 4.90
CA ILE A 44 -12.29 2.53 4.65
C ILE A 44 -11.83 1.92 5.96
N LYS A 45 -12.56 0.89 6.42
CA LYS A 45 -12.18 0.17 7.63
C LYS A 45 -11.01 -0.74 7.32
N ARG A 46 -10.07 -0.86 8.26
CA ARG A 46 -8.96 -1.81 8.15
C ARG A 46 -9.43 -3.24 7.86
N GLY A 47 -10.57 -3.66 8.42
CA GLY A 47 -11.16 -4.97 8.12
C GLY A 47 -11.48 -5.19 6.64
N GLU A 48 -11.86 -4.15 5.89
CA GLU A 48 -12.11 -4.25 4.43
C GLU A 48 -10.82 -4.50 3.63
N ILE A 49 -9.67 -4.18 4.21
CA ILE A 49 -8.35 -4.41 3.61
C ILE A 49 -7.84 -5.79 4.05
N ASP A 50 -7.88 -6.05 5.36
CA ASP A 50 -7.41 -7.30 5.97
C ASP A 50 -8.24 -8.53 5.54
N GLU A 51 -9.52 -8.37 5.16
CA GLU A 51 -10.34 -9.46 4.61
C GLU A 51 -9.87 -9.94 3.23
N GLU A 52 -9.18 -9.07 2.49
CA GLU A 52 -8.84 -9.29 1.09
C GLU A 52 -7.34 -9.60 0.90
N VAL A 53 -6.53 -9.42 1.95
CA VAL A 53 -5.10 -9.75 1.96
C VAL A 53 -4.73 -10.64 3.14
N ASP A 54 -3.92 -11.67 2.87
CA ASP A 54 -3.44 -12.59 3.90
C ASP A 54 -2.58 -11.88 4.97
N SER A 55 -1.80 -10.89 4.54
CA SER A 55 -1.04 -10.01 5.43
C SER A 55 -0.73 -8.68 4.77
N LEU A 56 -1.30 -7.59 5.29
CA LEU A 56 -1.04 -6.23 4.82
C LEU A 56 0.46 -5.89 4.84
N TYR A 57 1.15 -6.28 5.91
CA TYR A 57 2.58 -6.06 6.07
C TYR A 57 3.39 -6.77 4.97
N ARG A 58 3.02 -8.01 4.65
CA ARG A 58 3.66 -8.78 3.58
C ARG A 58 3.38 -8.17 2.22
N THR A 59 2.15 -7.74 1.95
CA THR A 59 1.77 -7.08 0.69
C THR A 59 2.60 -5.82 0.45
N ILE A 60 2.83 -5.00 1.49
CA ILE A 60 3.68 -3.81 1.38
C ILE A 60 5.13 -4.18 1.08
N ILE A 61 5.69 -5.19 1.77
CA ILE A 61 7.06 -5.67 1.48
C ILE A 61 7.19 -6.20 0.07
N GLU A 62 6.23 -7.03 -0.38
CA GLU A 62 6.21 -7.56 -1.74
C GLU A 62 6.13 -6.43 -2.76
N ALA A 63 5.32 -5.39 -2.53
CA ALA A 63 5.25 -4.23 -3.39
C ALA A 63 6.58 -3.46 -3.46
N ILE A 64 7.28 -3.29 -2.34
CA ILE A 64 8.61 -2.64 -2.31
C ILE A 64 9.65 -3.50 -3.05
N MET A 65 9.66 -4.82 -2.84
CA MET A 65 10.64 -5.72 -3.48
C MET A 65 10.43 -5.85 -4.99
N HIS A 66 9.16 -5.82 -5.44
CA HIS A 66 8.82 -5.87 -6.86
C HIS A 66 8.74 -4.48 -7.51
N PHE A 67 9.00 -3.41 -6.75
CA PHE A 67 9.09 -2.09 -7.33
C PHE A 67 10.31 -2.02 -8.24
N ASP A 68 10.06 -2.06 -9.55
CA ASP A 68 11.08 -1.86 -10.56
C ASP A 68 11.00 -0.41 -11.06
N PRO A 69 11.92 0.49 -10.64
CA PRO A 69 11.96 1.88 -11.10
C PRO A 69 12.29 2.01 -12.60
N SER A 70 12.66 0.91 -13.28
CA SER A 70 13.09 0.92 -14.68
C SER A 70 12.00 0.55 -15.69
N LEU A 71 10.76 0.28 -15.23
CA LEU A 71 9.59 0.16 -16.11
C LEU A 71 9.01 1.55 -16.43
N PRO A 72 9.05 2.03 -17.69
CA PRO A 72 8.31 3.21 -18.10
C PRO A 72 6.81 2.88 -18.16
N GLU A 73 5.97 3.87 -17.86
CA GLU A 73 4.52 3.85 -18.12
C GLU A 73 4.18 3.56 -19.60
#